data_AF-A0A060SDH7-F1
#
_entry.id   AF-A0A060SDH7-F1
#
_cell.length_a   1.000
_cell.length_b   1.000
_cell.length_c   1.000
_cell.angle_alpha   90.00
_cell.angle_beta   90.00
_cell.angle_gamma   90.00
#
_symmetry.space_group_name_H-M   'P 1'
#
loop_
_entity.id
_entity.type
_entity.pdbx_description
1 polymer ?
#
loop_
_entity_poly.entity_id
_entity_poly.type
_entity_poly.pdbx_seq_one_letter_code
_entity_poly.pdbx_strand_id
1 'polypeptide(L)'
;MKLSTILVPVTLALGSFQSAKAGILSYGLCQTGCNSLAVACYAAGGFTFGTVTAGAGVPAVVLGCNAALGTCMAACAAVALAPIP
;
A
#
# COMPACT_ATOMS: atom_id res chain seq x y z
N MET A 1 23.20 3.33 38.30
CA MET A 1 22.26 2.19 38.14
C MET A 1 20.86 2.63 37.74
N LYS A 2 20.16 3.49 38.51
CA LYS A 2 18.80 3.98 38.19
C LYS A 2 18.64 4.67 36.81
N LEU A 3 19.66 5.40 36.35
CA LEU A 3 19.61 6.10 35.06
C LEU A 3 19.68 5.14 33.86
N SER A 4 20.50 4.09 33.93
CA SER A 4 20.55 3.04 32.89
C SER A 4 19.26 2.23 32.82
N THR A 5 18.56 2.03 33.95
CA THR A 5 17.30 1.27 33.99
C THR A 5 16.16 2.00 33.27
N ILE A 6 16.22 3.33 33.16
CA ILE A 6 15.23 4.14 32.42
C ILE A 6 15.67 4.37 30.97
N LEU A 7 16.97 4.56 30.73
CA LEU A 7 17.46 4.88 29.39
C LEU A 7 17.29 3.71 28.40
N VAL A 8 17.51 2.47 28.84
CA VAL A 8 17.36 1.26 28.01
C VAL A 8 15.94 1.09 27.45
N PRO A 9 14.85 1.08 28.25
CA PRO A 9 13.51 0.94 27.72
C PRO A 9 13.08 2.14 26.86
N VAL A 10 13.55 3.35 27.17
CA VAL A 10 13.30 4.54 26.34
C VAL A 10 13.94 4.38 24.96
N THR A 11 15.20 3.96 24.87
CA THR A 11 15.86 3.75 23.58
C THR A 11 15.24 2.62 22.75
N LEU A 12 14.78 1.54 23.38
CA LEU A 12 14.05 0.46 22.70
C LEU A 12 12.68 0.94 22.18
N ALA A 13 11.96 1.75 22.96
CA ALA A 13 10.69 2.32 22.54
C ALA A 13 10.88 3.23 21.32
N LEU A 14 11.85 4.16 21.36
CA LEU A 14 12.14 5.06 20.24
C LEU A 14 12.54 4.33 18.94
N GLY A 15 13.35 3.26 19.03
CA GLY A 15 13.71 2.45 17.86
C GLY A 15 12.53 1.72 17.23
N SER A 16 11.52 1.34 18.02
CA SER A 16 10.31 0.65 17.55
C SER A 16 9.38 1.58 16.75
N PHE A 17 9.35 2.88 17.08
CA PHE A 17 8.54 3.88 16.34
C PHE A 17 9.07 4.16 14.93
N GLN A 18 10.37 4.00 14.70
CA GLN A 18 10.97 4.21 13.38
C GLN A 18 10.48 3.16 12.38
N SER A 19 10.48 1.88 12.74
CA SER A 19 10.01 0.81 11.85
C SER A 19 8.53 0.97 11.45
N ALA A 20 7.67 1.41 12.37
CA ALA A 20 6.25 1.64 12.09
C ALA A 20 6.01 2.78 11.09
N LYS A 21 6.76 3.89 11.20
CA LYS A 21 6.66 5.01 10.24
C LYS A 21 7.15 4.61 8.85
N ALA A 22 8.18 3.78 8.84
CA ALA A 22 8.88 3.38 7.66
C ALA A 22 8.01 2.39 6.83
N GLY A 23 7.32 1.44 7.49
CA GLY A 23 6.32 0.57 6.84
C GLY A 23 5.10 1.31 6.27
N ILE A 24 4.63 2.39 6.92
CA ILE A 24 3.52 3.20 6.40
C ILE A 24 3.91 3.98 5.14
N LEU A 25 5.14 4.50 5.08
CA LEU A 25 5.65 5.19 3.88
C LEU A 25 5.73 4.24 2.68
N SER A 26 6.31 3.04 2.87
CA SER A 26 6.42 2.04 1.81
C SER A 26 5.06 1.51 1.37
N TYR A 27 4.12 1.32 2.29
CA TYR A 27 2.72 1.00 1.97
C TYR A 27 2.08 2.08 1.09
N GLY A 28 2.24 3.36 1.45
CA GLY A 28 1.72 4.49 0.69
C GLY A 28 2.26 4.52 -0.74
N LEU A 29 3.58 4.38 -0.90
CA LEU A 29 4.23 4.33 -2.22
C LEU A 29 3.73 3.14 -3.07
N CYS A 30 3.59 1.96 -2.45
CA CYS A 30 3.06 0.78 -3.12
C CYS A 30 1.62 1.02 -3.64
N GLN A 31 0.75 1.58 -2.80
CA GLN A 31 -0.62 1.92 -3.21
C GLN A 31 -0.65 2.95 -4.34
N THR A 32 0.20 3.99 -4.28
CA THR A 32 0.31 4.96 -5.37
C THR A 32 0.69 4.27 -6.68
N GLY A 33 1.69 3.37 -6.66
CA GLY A 33 2.09 2.60 -7.83
C GLY A 33 0.96 1.73 -8.39
N CYS A 34 0.27 0.97 -7.54
CA CYS A 34 -0.87 0.14 -7.96
C CYS A 34 -2.00 0.98 -8.58
N ASN A 35 -2.31 2.14 -8.01
CA ASN A 35 -3.33 3.05 -8.58
C ASN A 35 -2.87 3.66 -9.91
N SER A 36 -1.60 4.03 -10.07
CA SER A 36 -1.07 4.51 -11.36
C SER A 36 -1.18 3.44 -12.44
N LEU A 37 -0.89 2.17 -12.11
CA LEU A 37 -1.09 1.03 -13.01
C LEU A 37 -2.57 0.83 -13.37
N ALA A 38 -3.48 0.96 -12.41
CA ALA A 38 -4.91 0.87 -12.68
C ALA A 38 -5.39 1.98 -13.63
N VAL A 39 -4.94 3.22 -13.43
CA VAL A 39 -5.22 4.34 -14.34
C VAL A 39 -4.70 4.05 -15.75
N ALA A 40 -3.47 3.56 -15.89
CA ALA A 40 -2.91 3.20 -17.19
C ALA A 40 -3.68 2.07 -17.88
N CYS A 41 -4.06 1.03 -17.13
CA CYS A 41 -4.84 -0.10 -17.63
C CYS A 41 -6.22 0.33 -18.15
N TYR A 42 -6.92 1.18 -17.37
CA TYR A 42 -8.20 1.75 -17.79
C TYR A 42 -8.05 2.63 -19.04
N ALA A 43 -7.03 3.49 -19.07
CA ALA A 43 -6.77 4.36 -20.21
C ALA A 43 -6.47 3.57 -21.49
N ALA A 44 -5.70 2.47 -21.39
CA ALA A 44 -5.47 1.56 -22.50
C ALA A 44 -6.78 0.90 -23.02
N GLY A 45 -7.75 0.68 -22.14
CA GLY A 45 -9.08 0.23 -22.50
C GLY A 45 -10.04 1.32 -22.98
N GLY A 46 -9.63 2.60 -22.98
CA GLY A 46 -10.48 3.74 -23.33
C GLY A 46 -11.43 4.21 -22.22
N PHE A 47 -11.17 3.83 -20.97
CA PHE A 47 -11.99 4.20 -19.81
C PHE A 47 -11.24 5.15 -18.88
N THR A 48 -11.99 5.94 -18.11
CA THR A 48 -11.43 6.73 -17.01
C THR A 48 -11.53 5.95 -15.71
N PHE A 49 -10.45 5.88 -14.93
CA PHE A 49 -10.45 5.18 -13.65
C PHE A 49 -11.44 5.82 -12.68
N GLY A 50 -12.22 4.99 -11.96
CA GLY A 50 -13.22 5.43 -11.00
C GLY A 50 -14.56 5.89 -11.59
N THR A 51 -14.74 5.95 -12.92
CA THR A 51 -16.01 6.37 -13.54
C THR A 51 -16.92 5.21 -13.92
N VAL A 52 -16.41 3.99 -13.90
CA VAL A 52 -17.16 2.78 -14.27
C VAL A 52 -17.70 2.12 -12.99
N THR A 53 -19.01 2.02 -12.87
CA THR A 53 -19.69 1.32 -11.77
C THR A 53 -19.71 -0.19 -12.01
N ALA A 54 -19.60 -0.96 -10.94
CA ALA A 54 -19.71 -2.42 -11.01
C ALA A 54 -21.18 -2.83 -11.26
N GLY A 55 -21.41 -3.80 -12.15
CA GLY A 55 -22.75 -4.28 -12.48
C GLY A 55 -22.81 -5.14 -13.75
N ALA A 56 -24.03 -5.55 -14.12
CA ALA A 56 -24.26 -6.26 -15.37
C ALA A 56 -23.88 -5.36 -16.57
N GLY A 57 -23.01 -5.87 -17.45
CA GLY A 57 -22.51 -5.12 -18.61
C GLY A 57 -21.21 -4.35 -18.37
N VAL A 58 -20.56 -4.51 -17.23
CA VAL A 58 -19.24 -3.91 -17.01
C VAL A 58 -18.21 -4.43 -18.04
N PRO A 59 -17.36 -3.57 -18.64
CA PRO A 59 -16.38 -4.01 -19.61
C PRO A 59 -15.40 -5.03 -19.03
N ALA A 60 -15.12 -6.11 -19.76
CA ALA A 60 -14.20 -7.16 -19.31
C ALA A 60 -12.79 -6.61 -19.00
N VAL A 61 -12.33 -5.61 -19.77
CA VAL A 61 -11.03 -4.96 -19.53
C VAL A 61 -11.00 -4.24 -18.17
N VAL A 62 -12.09 -3.55 -17.81
CA VAL A 62 -12.24 -2.86 -16.52
C VAL A 62 -12.26 -3.86 -15.37
N LEU A 63 -12.95 -4.98 -15.55
CA LEU A 63 -12.97 -6.06 -14.56
C LEU A 63 -11.55 -6.62 -14.32
N GLY A 64 -10.80 -6.87 -15.40
CA GLY A 64 -9.41 -7.31 -15.35
C GLY A 64 -8.48 -6.31 -14.67
N CYS A 65 -8.57 -5.02 -15.01
CA CYS A 65 -7.79 -3.96 -14.38
C CYS A 65 -8.04 -3.89 -12.86
N ASN A 66 -9.30 -4.01 -12.42
CA ASN A 66 -9.64 -4.01 -10.99
C ASN A 66 -9.15 -5.27 -10.26
N ALA A 67 -9.24 -6.44 -10.90
CA ALA A 67 -8.70 -7.66 -10.32
C ALA A 67 -7.19 -7.55 -10.10
N ALA A 68 -6.45 -7.04 -11.09
CA ALA A 68 -5.02 -6.78 -10.98
C ALA A 68 -4.69 -5.74 -9.89
N LEU A 69 -5.45 -4.64 -9.82
CA LEU A 69 -5.35 -3.64 -8.76
C LEU A 69 -5.54 -4.28 -7.38
N GLY A 70 -6.58 -5.10 -7.19
CA GLY A 70 -6.86 -5.78 -5.93
C GLY A 70 -5.71 -6.70 -5.50
N THR A 71 -5.16 -7.49 -6.43
CA THR A 71 -3.97 -8.32 -6.16
C THR A 71 -2.75 -7.48 -5.80
N CYS A 72 -2.51 -6.38 -6.51
CA CYS A 72 -1.41 -5.45 -6.21
C CYS A 72 -1.53 -4.85 -4.80
N MET A 73 -2.73 -4.38 -4.45
CA MET A 73 -3.02 -3.80 -3.14
C MET A 73 -2.91 -4.83 -2.00
N ALA A 74 -3.32 -6.07 -2.24
CA ALA A 74 -3.13 -7.16 -1.27
C ALA A 74 -1.64 -7.42 -0.98
N ALA A 75 -0.78 -7.35 -2.01
CA ALA A 75 0.67 -7.46 -1.81
C ALA A 75 1.24 -6.25 -1.03
N CYS A 76 0.70 -5.05 -1.22
CA CYS A 76 1.10 -3.87 -0.44
C CYS A 76 0.87 -4.06 1.07
N ALA A 77 -0.16 -4.81 1.49
CA ALA A 77 -0.40 -5.05 2.91
C ALA A 77 0.79 -5.75 3.61
N ALA A 78 1.53 -6.61 2.91
CA ALA A 78 2.75 -7.21 3.44
C ALA A 78 3.88 -6.19 3.63
N VAL A 79 3.94 -5.17 2.78
CA VAL A 79 4.93 -4.08 2.84
C VAL A 79 4.72 -3.17 4.06
N ALA A 80 3.47 -3.03 4.52
CA ALA A 80 3.15 -2.25 5.72
C ALA A 80 3.76 -2.83 7.02
N LEU A 81 3.95 -4.16 7.05
CA LEU A 81 4.48 -4.90 8.20
C LEU A 81 5.98 -5.22 8.05
N ALA A 82 6.56 -4.95 6.87
CA ALA A 82 7.96 -5.24 6.60
C ALA A 82 8.86 -4.22 7.32
N PRO A 83 9.82 -4.65 8.16
CA PRO A 83 10.86 -3.77 8.66
C PRO A 83 11.68 -3.27 7.47
N ILE A 84 11.79 -1.96 7.28
CA ILE A 84 12.80 -1.42 6.36
C ILE A 84 14.12 -1.17 7.10
N PRO A 85 15.25 -1.59 6.51
CA PRO A 85 16.58 -1.52 7.13
C PRO A 85 17.08 -0.09 7.35
#